data_AF-A0A5N7ZNW4-F1
#
_entry.id   AF-A0A5N7ZNW4-F1
#
_cell.length_a   1.000
_cell.length_b   1.000
_cell.length_c   1.000
_cell.angle_alpha   90.00
_cell.angle_beta   90.00
_cell.angle_gamma   90.00
#
_symmetry.space_group_name_H-M   'P 1'
#
loop_
_entity.id
_entity.type
_entity.pdbx_description
1 polymer ?
#
loop_
_entity_poly.entity_id
_entity_poly.type
_entity_poly.pdbx_seq_one_letter_code
_entity_poly.pdbx_strand_id
1 'polypeptide(L)' 'MDEGRQYAARLEDADVPVSLCVYAGMIHEFLGMGNMVAEAGEACARIAGELARRMRA' A
#
# COMPACT_ATOMS: atom_id res chain seq x y z
N MET A 1 -1.95 13.57 -0.10
CA MET A 1 -0.77 12.70 0.04
C MET A 1 -0.34 12.58 1.51
N ASP A 2 -0.33 13.69 2.25
CA ASP A 2 0.12 13.72 3.66
C ASP A 2 -0.73 12.91 4.62
N GLU A 3 -2.04 12.79 4.37
CA GLU A 3 -2.96 12.03 5.23
C GLU A 3 -2.55 10.57 5.41
N GLY A 4 -2.13 9.89 4.33
CA GLY A 4 -1.69 8.49 4.41
C GLY A 4 -0.42 8.30 5.23
N ARG A 5 0.53 9.25 5.15
CA ARG A 5 1.77 9.25 5.94
C ARG A 5 1.46 9.50 7.42
N GLN A 6 0.63 10.49 7.71
CA GLN A 6 0.21 10.83 9.07
C GLN A 6 -0.56 9.68 9.71
N TYR A 7 -1.42 9.00 8.95
CA TYR A 7 -2.17 7.87 9.47
C TYR A 7 -1.29 6.66 9.75
N ALA A 8 -0.33 6.35 8.87
CA ALA A 8 0.66 5.32 9.14
C ALA A 8 1.46 5.62 10.42
N ALA A 9 1.95 6.85 10.59
CA ALA A 9 2.64 7.26 11.81
C ALA A 9 1.78 7.09 13.07
N ARG A 10 0.49 7.48 13.02
CA ARG A 10 -0.42 7.27 14.15
C ARG A 10 -0.67 5.79 14.49
N LEU A 11 -0.65 4.91 13.49
CA LEU A 11 -0.76 3.47 13.70
C LEU A 11 0.52 2.90 14.33
N GLU A 12 1.69 3.35 13.87
CA GLU A 12 2.99 3.00 14.46
C GLU A 12 3.08 3.45 15.92
N ASP A 13 2.72 4.71 16.22
CA ASP A 13 2.69 5.26 17.58
C ASP A 13 1.73 4.51 18.52
N ALA A 14 0.74 3.81 17.97
CA ALA A 14 -0.24 3.01 18.70
C ALA A 14 0.11 1.50 18.73
N ASP A 15 1.35 1.13 18.37
CA ASP A 15 1.83 -0.26 18.28
C ASP A 15 1.00 -1.16 17.33
N VAL A 16 0.31 -0.57 16.36
CA VAL A 16 -0.44 -1.31 15.34
C VAL A 16 0.49 -1.71 14.19
N PRO A 17 0.63 -3.00 13.84
CA PRO A 17 1.52 -3.43 12.76
C PRO A 17 1.10 -2.90 11.38
N VAL A 18 1.78 -1.86 10.90
CA VAL A 18 1.50 -1.16 9.65
C VAL A 18 2.71 -1.16 8.71
N SER A 19 2.44 -1.12 7.40
CA SER A 19 3.46 -0.97 6.36
C SER A 19 3.06 0.15 5.41
N LEU A 20 3.89 1.19 5.29
CA LEU A 20 3.68 2.30 4.34
C LEU A 20 4.58 2.13 3.11
N CYS A 21 4.02 2.35 1.91
CA CYS A 21 4.78 2.44 0.67
C CYS A 21 4.16 3.51 -0.22
N VAL A 22 5.02 4.35 -0.80
CA VAL A 22 4.63 5.49 -1.62
C VAL A 22 5.13 5.28 -3.04
N TYR A 23 4.20 5.26 -3.99
CA TYR A 23 4.49 5.18 -5.42
C TYR A 23 4.64 6.60 -5.97
N ALA A 24 5.89 7.06 -6.07
CA ALA A 24 6.18 8.40 -6.58
C ALA A 24 5.68 8.54 -8.03
N GLY A 25 5.07 9.68 -8.35
CA GLY A 25 4.54 9.97 -9.70
C GLY A 25 3.17 9.37 -10.00
N MET A 26 2.62 8.51 -9.12
CA MET A 26 1.28 7.97 -9.28
C MET A 26 0.20 8.91 -8.73
N ILE A 27 -0.98 8.84 -9.33
CA ILE A 27 -2.18 9.55 -8.88
C ILE A 27 -3.04 8.67 -7.98
N HIS A 28 -3.99 9.29 -7.26
CA HIS A 28 -5.04 8.53 -6.59
C HIS A 28 -5.79 7.63 -7.59
N GLU A 29 -6.18 6.43 -7.15
CA GLU A 29 -6.81 5.37 -7.99
C GLU A 29 -5.93 4.69 -9.04
N PHE A 30 -4.61 4.90 -9.06
CA PHE A 30 -3.74 4.23 -10.04
C PHE A 30 -3.78 2.67 -9.96
N LEU A 31 -4.22 2.08 -8.84
CA LEU A 31 -4.35 0.62 -8.70
C LEU A 31 -5.31 0.01 -9.74
N GLY A 32 -6.32 0.77 -10.20
CA GLY A 32 -7.24 0.33 -11.26
C GLY A 32 -6.67 0.39 -12.67
N MET A 33 -5.47 0.98 -12.84
CA MET A 33 -4.87 1.29 -14.14
C MET A 33 -3.87 0.21 -14.60
N GLY A 34 -4.11 -1.06 -14.29
CA GLY A 34 -3.20 -2.18 -14.58
C GLY A 34 -2.79 -2.36 -16.06
N ASN A 35 -3.61 -1.87 -16.99
CA ASN A 35 -3.30 -1.88 -18.43
C ASN A 35 -2.55 -0.62 -18.92
N MET A 36 -2.26 0.33 -18.03
CA MET A 36 -1.66 1.63 -18.37
C MET A 36 -0.32 1.84 -17.66
N VAL A 37 -0.19 1.44 -16.39
CA VAL A 37 1.03 1.62 -15.58
C VAL A 37 1.40 0.30 -14.90
N ALA A 38 2.69 -0.05 -14.93
CA ALA A 38 3.17 -1.31 -14.37
C ALA A 38 3.04 -1.34 -12.83
N GLU A 39 3.19 -0.18 -12.21
CA GLU A 39 3.12 0.04 -10.77
C GLU A 39 1.78 -0.42 -10.18
N ALA A 40 0.70 -0.37 -10.95
CA ALA A 40 -0.60 -0.89 -10.52
C ALA A 40 -0.56 -2.40 -10.27
N GLY A 41 0.05 -3.16 -11.18
CA GLY A 41 0.24 -4.60 -11.02
C GLY A 41 1.18 -4.94 -9.86
N GLU A 42 2.28 -4.19 -9.73
CA GLU A 42 3.25 -4.35 -8.63
C GLU A 42 2.60 -4.06 -7.27
N ALA A 43 1.81 -3.00 -7.16
CA ALA A 43 1.07 -2.66 -5.95
C ALA A 43 0.08 -3.76 -5.55
N CYS A 44 -0.70 -4.27 -6.49
CA CYS A 44 -1.64 -5.36 -6.27
C CYS A 44 -0.92 -6.64 -5.82
N ALA A 45 0.19 -7.02 -6.47
CA ALA A 45 0.98 -8.19 -6.10
C ALA A 45 1.54 -8.07 -4.67
N ARG A 46 2.06 -6.88 -4.30
CA ARG A 46 2.55 -6.60 -2.95
C ARG A 46 1.45 -6.73 -1.89
N ILE A 47 0.28 -6.14 -2.13
CA ILE A 47 -0.88 -6.22 -1.22
C ILE A 47 -1.33 -7.68 -1.05
N ALA A 48 -1.50 -8.40 -2.15
CA ALA A 48 -1.92 -9.80 -2.11
C ALA A 48 -0.91 -10.68 -1.37
N GLY A 49 0.40 -10.43 -1.57
CA GLY A 49 1.47 -11.13 -0.87
C GLY A 49 1.44 -10.93 0.65
N GLU A 50 1.24 -9.69 1.12
CA GLU A 50 1.12 -9.42 2.56
C GLU A 50 -0.14 -10.05 3.17
N LEU A 51 -1.26 -9.94 2.48
CA LEU A 51 -2.51 -10.54 2.93
C LEU A 51 -2.37 -12.07 3.05
N ALA A 52 -1.82 -12.73 2.02
CA ALA A 52 -1.60 -14.17 2.04
C ALA A 52 -0.66 -14.62 3.15
N ARG A 53 0.40 -13.84 3.47
CA ARG A 53 1.29 -14.11 4.60
C ARG A 53 0.54 -14.07 5.93
N ARG A 54 -0.25 -13.01 6.16
CA ARG A 54 -0.96 -12.81 7.43
C ARG A 54 -2.15 -13.76 7.62
N MET A 55 -2.79 -14.19 6.55
CA MET A 55 -3.94 -15.13 6.61
C MET A 55 -3.54 -16.60 6.75
N ARG A 56 -2.26 -16.95 6.51
CA ARG A 56 -1.74 -18.31 6.68
C ARG A 56 -1.18 -18.58 8.08
N ALA A 57 -1.11 -17.55 8.93
CA ALA A 57 -0.62 -17.61 10.30
C ALA A 57 -1.72 -18.04 11.28
#